data_AF-E4NJP3-F1
#
_entry.id   AF-E4NJP3-F1
#
_cell.length_a   1.000
_cell.length_b   1.000
_cell.length_c   1.000
_cell.angle_alpha   90.00
_cell.angle_beta   90.00
_cell.angle_gamma   90.00
#
_symmetry.space_group_name_H-M   'P 1'
#
loop_
_entity.id
_entity.type
_entity.pdbx_description
1 polymer ?
#
loop_
_entity_poly.entity_id
_entity_poly.type
_entity_poly.pdbx_seq_one_letter_code
_entity_poly.pdbx_strand_id
1 'polypeptide(L)'
;MRNARTVPTLEPVDAGDHVCWLVGPGDDFTMTARAFAADGALFGDKVLLIGAPDARWSPDGAPQGVVVDPLTARADGAGWNAAAMLDLVVREADTASRQGFRALRVLARMDRVWPGSANPREIARHELDLDRLAVARTAVIVCAYHRFSFRPDLLEQASGVHPHHLGTRTEMPGFRMYSVGTDCWSVSGVVDSDGADAFRTALDELVARSSTLRLRCEELELMDAAGMRALVDAARRAPGRRIVIEKADETFRHCWSLLGYDVPQIPVELAP
;
A
#
# COMPACT_ATOMS: atom_id res chain seq x y z
N MET A 1 5.36 6.68 15.26
CA MET A 1 5.50 5.47 14.43
C MET A 1 4.13 5.23 13.80
N ARG A 2 4.04 5.01 12.48
CA ARG A 2 2.74 4.77 11.83
C ARG A 2 2.31 3.35 12.19
N ASN A 3 1.21 3.20 12.91
CA ASN A 3 0.68 1.89 13.30
C ASN A 3 -0.44 1.49 12.35
N ALA A 4 -0.49 0.23 11.98
CA ALA A 4 -1.57 -0.25 11.13
C ALA A 4 -2.93 -0.15 11.84
N ARG A 5 -3.98 0.29 11.14
CA ARG A 5 -5.32 0.46 11.72
C ARG A 5 -6.42 0.31 10.70
N THR A 6 -7.56 -0.18 11.15
CA THR A 6 -8.84 -0.04 10.43
C THR A 6 -9.41 1.33 10.74
N VAL A 7 -9.85 2.04 9.71
CA VAL A 7 -10.52 3.34 9.85
C VAL A 7 -12.00 3.19 9.42
N PRO A 8 -12.96 3.67 10.24
CA PRO A 8 -14.38 3.54 9.91
C PRO A 8 -14.82 4.55 8.84
N THR A 9 -14.13 5.69 8.76
CA THR A 9 -14.31 6.76 7.79
C THR A 9 -12.94 7.22 7.32
N LEU A 10 -12.88 8.08 6.29
CA LEU A 10 -11.63 8.71 5.85
C LEU A 10 -11.31 10.01 6.60
N GLU A 11 -12.11 10.41 7.60
CA GLU A 11 -11.85 11.61 8.41
C GLU A 11 -10.56 11.52 9.27
N PRO A 12 -10.22 10.38 9.93
CA PRO A 12 -9.08 10.30 10.84
C PRO A 12 -7.74 10.05 10.13
N VAL A 13 -7.68 10.11 8.80
CA VAL A 13 -6.45 9.83 8.03
C VAL A 13 -5.50 11.02 8.06
N ASP A 14 -4.22 10.73 8.26
CA ASP A 14 -3.17 11.73 8.45
C ASP A 14 -2.11 11.68 7.36
N ALA A 15 -1.31 12.75 7.28
CA ALA A 15 -0.19 12.82 6.34
C ALA A 15 0.77 11.65 6.57
N GLY A 16 1.08 10.92 5.49
CA GLY A 16 1.82 9.67 5.55
C GLY A 16 0.94 8.44 5.56
N ASP A 17 -0.38 8.53 5.65
CA ASP A 17 -1.28 7.37 5.59
C ASP A 17 -1.49 6.88 4.15
N HIS A 18 -1.54 5.55 4.01
CA HIS A 18 -1.88 4.86 2.77
C HIS A 18 -3.04 3.87 3.04
N VAL A 19 -4.21 4.13 2.48
CA VAL A 19 -5.45 3.44 2.84
C VAL A 19 -5.95 2.60 1.67
N CYS A 20 -6.12 1.30 1.90
CA CYS A 20 -6.85 0.43 0.99
C CYS A 20 -8.35 0.56 1.29
N TRP A 21 -9.15 0.86 0.29
CA TRP A 21 -10.60 0.81 0.37
C TRP A 21 -11.15 -0.20 -0.62
N LEU A 22 -11.64 -1.33 -0.09
CA LEU A 22 -12.29 -2.36 -0.87
C LEU A 22 -13.77 -2.02 -1.08
N VAL A 23 -14.06 -1.16 -2.06
CA VAL A 23 -15.40 -0.62 -2.32
C VAL A 23 -16.40 -1.75 -2.59
N GLY A 24 -17.33 -1.93 -1.65
CA GLY A 24 -18.41 -2.92 -1.72
C GLY A 24 -19.69 -2.38 -2.37
N PRO A 25 -20.66 -3.25 -2.69
CA PRO A 25 -21.92 -2.85 -3.32
C PRO A 25 -22.81 -1.91 -2.47
N GLY A 26 -22.59 -1.85 -1.15
CA GLY A 26 -23.30 -0.94 -0.26
C GLY A 26 -22.57 0.38 0.01
N ASP A 27 -21.35 0.54 -0.49
CA ASP A 27 -20.54 1.73 -0.24
C ASP A 27 -20.94 2.86 -1.19
N ASP A 28 -21.18 4.05 -0.66
CA ASP A 28 -21.35 5.24 -1.49
C ASP A 28 -19.99 5.84 -1.82
N PHE A 29 -19.42 5.37 -2.94
CA PHE A 29 -18.13 5.87 -3.42
C PHE A 29 -18.12 7.41 -3.57
N THR A 30 -19.20 7.97 -4.12
CA THR A 30 -19.29 9.38 -4.47
C THR A 30 -19.36 10.26 -3.23
N MET A 31 -20.19 9.89 -2.26
CA MET A 31 -20.31 10.61 -1.00
C MET A 31 -19.00 10.61 -0.22
N THR A 32 -18.38 9.45 -0.03
CA THR A 32 -17.11 9.32 0.71
C THR A 32 -15.99 10.09 0.02
N ALA A 33 -15.92 10.06 -1.31
CA ALA A 33 -14.89 10.79 -2.02
C ALA A 33 -15.10 12.32 -1.97
N ARG A 34 -16.36 12.79 -1.96
CA ARG A 34 -16.69 14.21 -1.72
C ARG A 34 -16.30 14.64 -0.31
N ALA A 35 -16.58 13.83 0.70
CA ALA A 35 -16.17 14.10 2.07
C ALA A 35 -14.63 14.19 2.18
N PHE A 36 -13.92 13.23 1.59
CA PHE A 36 -12.45 13.24 1.55
C PHE A 36 -11.88 14.51 0.87
N ALA A 37 -12.50 15.00 -0.19
CA ALA A 37 -12.11 16.24 -0.86
C ALA A 37 -12.42 17.49 0.00
N ALA A 38 -13.56 17.50 0.68
CA ALA A 38 -13.95 18.59 1.59
C ALA A 38 -13.01 18.69 2.79
N ASP A 39 -12.59 17.55 3.36
CA ASP A 39 -11.60 17.49 4.42
C ASP A 39 -10.26 18.10 3.98
N GLY A 40 -9.85 17.87 2.73
CA GLY A 40 -8.66 18.50 2.17
C GLY A 40 -8.73 20.03 2.23
N ALA A 41 -9.86 20.62 1.83
CA ALA A 41 -10.07 22.06 1.94
C ALA A 41 -10.08 22.54 3.42
N LEU A 42 -10.68 21.77 4.32
CA LEU A 42 -10.73 22.09 5.75
C LEU A 42 -9.34 22.08 6.41
N PHE A 43 -8.50 21.12 6.05
CA PHE A 43 -7.16 20.94 6.64
C PHE A 43 -6.04 21.70 5.90
N GLY A 44 -6.35 22.39 4.80
CA GLY A 44 -5.36 23.10 3.99
C GLY A 44 -4.47 22.17 3.16
N ASP A 45 -5.03 21.07 2.69
CA ASP A 45 -4.37 20.09 1.82
C ASP A 45 -4.76 20.31 0.36
N LYS A 46 -3.83 19.99 -0.55
CA LYS A 46 -4.12 19.92 -1.98
C LYS A 46 -4.80 18.59 -2.29
N VAL A 47 -5.85 18.58 -3.10
CA VAL A 47 -6.61 17.37 -3.43
C VAL A 47 -6.29 16.90 -4.85
N LEU A 48 -6.04 15.61 -5.03
CA LEU A 48 -5.87 14.94 -6.32
C LEU A 48 -6.84 13.76 -6.40
N LEU A 49 -7.73 13.78 -7.38
CA LEU A 49 -8.72 12.74 -7.63
C LEU A 49 -8.42 12.05 -8.95
N ILE A 50 -8.28 10.72 -8.93
CA ILE A 50 -7.93 9.91 -10.10
C ILE A 50 -9.06 8.91 -10.40
N GLY A 51 -9.59 8.95 -11.62
CA GLY A 51 -10.66 8.05 -12.10
C GLY A 51 -12.06 8.39 -11.59
N ALA A 52 -12.23 9.55 -10.97
CA ALA A 52 -13.45 10.14 -10.47
C ALA A 52 -14.55 10.30 -11.56
N PRO A 53 -15.82 9.91 -11.30
CA PRO A 53 -16.82 9.71 -12.35
C PRO A 53 -17.46 10.96 -12.97
N ASP A 54 -17.17 12.19 -12.50
CA ASP A 54 -17.77 13.38 -13.11
C ASP A 54 -16.79 14.55 -13.19
N ALA A 55 -16.62 15.10 -14.40
CA ALA A 55 -15.98 16.40 -14.65
C ALA A 55 -16.73 17.58 -13.98
N ARG A 56 -17.94 17.33 -13.44
CA ARG A 56 -18.70 18.27 -12.59
C ARG A 56 -18.26 18.26 -11.13
N TRP A 57 -17.24 17.47 -10.78
CA TRP A 57 -16.43 17.71 -9.59
C TRP A 57 -15.57 18.96 -9.80
N SER A 58 -16.19 20.05 -10.27
CA SER A 58 -15.74 21.37 -9.88
C SER A 58 -16.11 21.46 -8.42
N PRO A 59 -15.14 21.47 -7.50
CA PRO A 59 -15.45 21.87 -6.15
C PRO A 59 -15.92 23.33 -6.27
N ASP A 60 -17.24 23.54 -6.29
CA ASP A 60 -17.85 24.85 -6.13
C ASP A 60 -17.41 25.37 -4.74
N GLY A 61 -16.19 25.92 -4.68
CA GLY A 61 -15.52 26.36 -3.46
C GLY A 61 -14.06 25.96 -3.24
N ALA A 62 -13.45 24.98 -3.95
CA ALA A 62 -12.05 24.59 -3.69
C ALA A 62 -11.14 24.77 -4.93
N PRO A 63 -10.46 25.92 -5.11
CA PRO A 63 -9.62 26.19 -6.29
C PRO A 63 -8.35 25.31 -6.44
N GLN A 64 -8.24 24.19 -5.73
CA GLN A 64 -6.97 23.51 -5.45
C GLN A 64 -6.99 22.00 -5.77
N GLY A 65 -8.06 21.49 -6.36
CA GLY A 65 -8.21 20.07 -6.74
C GLY A 65 -7.73 19.79 -8.17
N VAL A 66 -6.98 18.71 -8.38
CA VAL A 66 -6.69 18.16 -9.72
C VAL A 66 -7.56 16.91 -9.93
N VAL A 67 -8.32 16.87 -11.02
CA VAL A 67 -9.10 15.69 -11.42
C VAL A 67 -8.52 15.12 -12.70
N VAL A 68 -8.16 13.84 -12.67
CA VAL A 68 -7.63 13.13 -13.84
C VAL A 68 -8.48 11.89 -14.10
N ASP A 69 -8.91 11.69 -15.34
CA ASP A 69 -9.49 10.43 -15.78
C ASP A 69 -8.44 9.62 -16.57
N PRO A 70 -7.92 8.51 -16.01
CA PRO A 70 -7.01 7.60 -16.69
C PRO A 70 -7.53 7.03 -18.02
N LEU A 71 -8.85 6.90 -18.20
CA LEU A 71 -9.41 6.34 -19.43
C LEU A 71 -9.42 7.37 -20.55
N THR A 72 -9.81 8.61 -20.25
CA THR A 72 -9.69 9.73 -21.20
C THR A 72 -8.24 9.94 -21.60
N ALA A 73 -7.31 9.96 -20.63
CA ALA A 73 -5.89 10.10 -20.92
C ALA A 73 -5.39 9.03 -21.91
N ARG A 74 -5.80 7.77 -21.75
CA ARG A 74 -5.45 6.69 -22.70
C ARG A 74 -6.08 6.87 -24.07
N ALA A 75 -7.35 7.26 -24.11
CA ALA A 75 -8.08 7.49 -25.37
C ALA A 75 -7.43 8.61 -26.19
N ASP A 76 -6.91 9.63 -25.52
CA ASP A 76 -6.17 10.74 -26.12
C ASP A 76 -4.72 10.36 -26.53
N GLY A 77 -4.34 9.09 -26.39
CA GLY A 77 -3.02 8.58 -26.73
C GLY A 77 -1.94 8.88 -25.68
N ALA A 78 -2.30 9.44 -24.53
CA ALA A 78 -1.35 9.55 -23.42
C ALA A 78 -1.07 8.15 -22.85
N GLY A 79 0.22 7.85 -22.65
CA GLY A 79 0.68 6.55 -22.13
C GLY A 79 0.39 6.33 -20.64
N TRP A 80 -0.88 6.44 -20.21
CA TRP A 80 -1.24 6.24 -18.83
C TRP A 80 -1.00 4.79 -18.40
N ASN A 81 -0.20 4.64 -17.35
CA ASN A 81 0.08 3.40 -16.66
C ASN A 81 0.33 3.70 -15.16
N ALA A 82 0.63 2.66 -14.38
CA ALA A 82 0.92 2.79 -12.94
C ALA A 82 2.11 3.72 -12.63
N ALA A 83 3.14 3.73 -13.48
CA ALA A 83 4.27 4.65 -13.34
C ALA A 83 3.85 6.10 -13.59
N ALA A 84 2.99 6.36 -14.58
CA ALA A 84 2.45 7.69 -14.85
C ALA A 84 1.64 8.24 -13.67
N MET A 85 0.90 7.37 -12.95
CA MET A 85 0.24 7.75 -11.70
C MET A 85 1.26 8.11 -10.61
N LEU A 86 2.30 7.31 -10.39
CA LEU A 86 3.36 7.62 -9.42
C LEU A 86 4.02 8.98 -9.72
N ASP A 87 4.38 9.21 -10.98
CA ASP A 87 4.98 10.48 -11.42
C ASP A 87 4.03 11.66 -11.20
N LEU A 88 2.72 11.47 -11.43
CA LEU A 88 1.71 12.48 -11.14
C LEU A 88 1.65 12.79 -9.64
N VAL A 89 1.57 11.77 -8.79
CA VAL A 89 1.53 11.98 -7.32
C VAL A 89 2.78 12.71 -6.85
N VAL A 90 3.98 12.34 -7.35
CA VAL A 90 5.24 13.03 -7.02
C VAL A 90 5.16 14.51 -7.43
N ARG A 91 4.80 14.80 -8.68
CA ARG A 91 4.72 16.18 -9.18
C ARG A 91 3.70 17.02 -8.40
N GLU A 92 2.54 16.46 -8.10
CA GLU A 92 1.49 17.18 -7.37
C GLU A 92 1.86 17.38 -5.90
N ALA A 93 2.58 16.45 -5.28
CA ALA A 93 3.07 16.59 -3.91
C ALA A 93 4.16 17.68 -3.81
N ASP A 94 5.11 17.69 -4.74
CA ASP A 94 6.13 18.74 -4.81
C ASP A 94 5.49 20.12 -5.10
N THR A 95 4.42 20.14 -5.90
CA THR A 95 3.65 21.36 -6.18
C THR A 95 2.89 21.83 -4.94
N ALA A 96 2.24 20.91 -4.22
CA ALA A 96 1.55 21.22 -2.97
C ALA A 96 2.52 21.84 -1.95
N SER A 97 3.71 21.25 -1.79
CA SER A 97 4.75 21.79 -0.91
C SER A 97 5.19 23.20 -1.32
N ARG A 98 5.49 23.44 -2.60
CA ARG A 98 5.88 24.78 -3.10
C ARG A 98 4.77 25.84 -2.93
N GLN A 99 3.51 25.43 -2.97
CA GLN A 99 2.36 26.31 -2.81
C GLN A 99 1.97 26.51 -1.33
N GLY A 100 2.67 25.89 -0.38
CA GLY A 100 2.44 26.06 1.05
C GLY A 100 1.29 25.23 1.62
N PHE A 101 0.84 24.20 0.90
CA PHE A 101 -0.14 23.25 1.43
C PHE A 101 0.47 22.38 2.53
N ARG A 102 -0.39 21.94 3.46
CA ARG A 102 0.02 21.05 4.55
C ARG A 102 0.39 19.65 4.03
N ALA A 103 -0.39 19.10 3.11
CA ALA A 103 -0.19 17.79 2.50
C ALA A 103 -0.82 17.71 1.09
N LEU A 104 -0.52 16.61 0.37
CA LEU A 104 -1.30 16.17 -0.79
C LEU A 104 -2.25 15.05 -0.35
N ARG A 105 -3.54 15.17 -0.65
CA ARG A 105 -4.56 14.13 -0.50
C ARG A 105 -4.88 13.51 -1.86
N VAL A 106 -4.64 12.23 -2.02
CA VAL A 106 -4.90 11.48 -3.25
C VAL A 106 -6.01 10.47 -3.00
N LEU A 107 -7.03 10.46 -3.85
CA LEU A 107 -8.01 9.38 -3.92
C LEU A 107 -8.05 8.84 -5.34
N ALA A 108 -7.74 7.56 -5.49
CA ALA A 108 -7.60 6.92 -6.79
C ALA A 108 -8.56 5.73 -6.93
N ARG A 109 -9.35 5.74 -8.02
CA ARG A 109 -10.15 4.59 -8.46
C ARG A 109 -9.27 3.61 -9.22
N MET A 110 -8.88 2.55 -8.53
CA MET A 110 -7.89 1.61 -9.05
C MET A 110 -8.41 0.84 -10.26
N ASP A 111 -9.73 0.62 -10.38
CA ASP A 111 -10.38 0.03 -11.56
C ASP A 111 -10.16 0.86 -12.84
N ARG A 112 -9.93 2.17 -12.71
CA ARG A 112 -9.59 3.06 -13.83
C ARG A 112 -8.08 3.13 -14.06
N VAL A 113 -7.29 3.01 -13.00
CA VAL A 113 -5.82 2.93 -13.08
C VAL A 113 -5.40 1.62 -13.75
N TRP A 114 -6.09 0.53 -13.47
CA TRP A 114 -5.83 -0.82 -13.98
C TRP A 114 -7.05 -1.39 -14.72
N PRO A 115 -7.35 -0.93 -15.95
CA PRO A 115 -8.50 -1.43 -16.72
C PRO A 115 -8.18 -2.80 -17.34
N GLY A 116 -8.12 -3.83 -16.49
CA GLY A 116 -7.76 -5.21 -16.85
C GLY A 116 -6.25 -5.41 -17.06
N SER A 117 -5.80 -6.67 -16.96
CA SER A 117 -4.42 -7.17 -17.15
C SER A 117 -3.38 -6.97 -16.05
N ALA A 118 -3.71 -6.37 -14.90
CA ALA A 118 -2.77 -6.33 -13.78
C ALA A 118 -2.53 -7.74 -13.21
N ASN A 119 -1.29 -8.03 -12.84
CA ASN A 119 -0.94 -9.21 -12.05
C ASN A 119 -0.55 -8.84 -10.61
N PRO A 120 -0.55 -9.78 -9.65
CA PRO A 120 -0.23 -9.49 -8.25
C PRO A 120 1.12 -8.78 -8.06
N ARG A 121 2.13 -9.12 -8.87
CA ARG A 121 3.46 -8.52 -8.78
C ARG A 121 3.45 -7.04 -9.17
N GLU A 122 2.66 -6.67 -10.17
CA GLU A 122 2.48 -5.27 -10.58
C GLU A 122 1.74 -4.46 -9.53
N ILE A 123 0.69 -5.04 -8.93
CA ILE A 123 -0.05 -4.43 -7.80
C ILE A 123 0.89 -4.23 -6.61
N ALA A 124 1.61 -5.28 -6.18
CA ALA A 124 2.57 -5.19 -5.08
C ALA A 124 3.61 -4.10 -5.32
N ARG A 125 4.23 -4.09 -6.51
CA ARG A 125 5.23 -3.08 -6.88
C ARG A 125 4.67 -1.66 -6.73
N HIS A 126 3.50 -1.42 -7.33
CA HIS A 126 2.87 -0.11 -7.38
C HIS A 126 2.47 0.39 -5.99
N GLU A 127 1.80 -0.45 -5.20
CA GLU A 127 1.31 -0.07 -3.89
C GLU A 127 2.44 0.11 -2.87
N LEU A 128 3.51 -0.70 -2.94
CA LEU A 128 4.70 -0.48 -2.12
C LEU A 128 5.37 0.86 -2.48
N ASP A 129 5.38 1.25 -3.75
CA ASP A 129 5.92 2.54 -4.17
C ASP A 129 5.05 3.71 -3.71
N LEU A 130 3.71 3.57 -3.77
CA LEU A 130 2.77 4.55 -3.20
C LEU A 130 2.93 4.67 -1.69
N ASP A 131 3.08 3.56 -0.97
CA ASP A 131 3.23 3.59 0.48
C ASP A 131 4.52 4.30 0.92
N ARG A 132 5.63 4.01 0.25
CA ARG A 132 6.90 4.73 0.46
C ARG A 132 6.75 6.22 0.13
N LEU A 133 6.00 6.56 -0.92
CA LEU A 133 5.75 7.92 -1.34
C LEU A 133 4.89 8.69 -0.32
N ALA A 134 3.86 8.05 0.24
CA ALA A 134 3.00 8.64 1.28
C ALA A 134 3.85 9.17 2.43
N VAL A 135 4.78 8.35 2.94
CA VAL A 135 5.71 8.73 4.01
C VAL A 135 6.71 9.79 3.53
N ALA A 136 7.33 9.61 2.36
CA ALA A 136 8.41 10.47 1.86
C ALA A 136 7.96 11.87 1.40
N ARG A 137 6.66 12.08 1.17
CA ARG A 137 6.10 13.35 0.67
C ARG A 137 4.93 13.87 1.51
N THR A 138 4.75 13.34 2.73
CA THR A 138 3.64 13.75 3.62
C THR A 138 2.30 13.73 2.87
N ALA A 139 2.08 12.70 2.07
CA ALA A 139 0.85 12.54 1.30
C ALA A 139 -0.10 11.60 2.05
N VAL A 140 -1.39 11.84 1.90
CA VAL A 140 -2.46 10.91 2.26
C VAL A 140 -2.91 10.24 0.97
N ILE A 141 -2.83 8.93 0.88
CA ILE A 141 -3.16 8.20 -0.36
C ILE A 141 -4.27 7.20 -0.04
N VAL A 142 -5.36 7.25 -0.80
CA VAL A 142 -6.48 6.31 -0.71
C VAL A 142 -6.63 5.59 -2.05
N CYS A 143 -6.38 4.28 -2.03
CA CYS A 143 -6.53 3.39 -3.17
C CYS A 143 -7.89 2.67 -3.08
N ALA A 144 -8.85 3.10 -3.91
CA ALA A 144 -10.19 2.55 -3.96
C ALA A 144 -10.26 1.41 -4.98
N TYR A 145 -10.32 0.18 -4.47
CA TYR A 145 -10.47 -1.05 -5.25
C TYR A 145 -11.93 -1.49 -5.26
N HIS A 146 -12.61 -1.32 -6.40
CA HIS A 146 -13.97 -1.83 -6.58
C HIS A 146 -13.95 -3.36 -6.65
N ARG A 147 -14.57 -4.04 -5.68
CA ARG A 147 -14.48 -5.50 -5.52
C ARG A 147 -14.83 -6.29 -6.77
N PHE A 148 -15.79 -5.81 -7.55
CA PHE A 148 -16.25 -6.48 -8.78
C PHE A 148 -15.37 -6.23 -10.00
N SER A 149 -14.40 -5.32 -9.90
CA SER A 149 -13.48 -4.98 -10.99
C SER A 149 -12.16 -5.75 -10.92
N PHE A 150 -11.89 -6.45 -9.82
CA PHE A 150 -10.63 -7.13 -9.58
C PHE A 150 -10.86 -8.59 -9.19
N ARG A 151 -9.89 -9.43 -9.53
CA ARG A 151 -9.86 -10.80 -9.06
C ARG A 151 -9.51 -10.84 -7.56
N PRO A 152 -9.97 -11.86 -6.81
CA PRO A 152 -9.68 -11.97 -5.37
C PRO A 152 -8.19 -11.90 -5.02
N ASP A 153 -7.33 -12.55 -5.80
CA ASP A 153 -5.88 -12.56 -5.57
C ASP A 153 -5.23 -11.18 -5.71
N LEU A 154 -5.77 -10.32 -6.59
CA LEU A 154 -5.32 -8.93 -6.71
C LEU A 154 -5.77 -8.08 -5.52
N LEU A 155 -6.98 -8.30 -5.03
CA LEU A 155 -7.52 -7.60 -3.86
C LEU A 155 -6.78 -7.99 -2.57
N GLU A 156 -6.46 -9.27 -2.43
CA GLU A 156 -5.62 -9.78 -1.34
C GLU A 156 -4.23 -9.16 -1.39
N GLN A 157 -3.60 -9.17 -2.57
CA GLN A 157 -2.29 -8.56 -2.77
C GLN A 157 -2.28 -7.07 -2.45
N ALA A 158 -3.27 -6.32 -2.94
CA ALA A 158 -3.42 -4.90 -2.65
C ALA A 158 -3.60 -4.68 -1.13
N SER A 159 -4.53 -5.40 -0.52
CA SER A 159 -4.85 -5.25 0.90
C SER A 159 -3.64 -5.56 1.80
N GLY A 160 -2.85 -6.58 1.45
CA GLY A 160 -1.68 -6.99 2.22
C GLY A 160 -0.52 -6.00 2.22
N VAL A 161 -0.50 -5.00 1.33
CA VAL A 161 0.58 -3.99 1.24
C VAL A 161 0.14 -2.58 1.65
N HIS A 162 -1.00 -2.47 2.34
CA HIS A 162 -1.46 -1.22 2.94
C HIS A 162 -1.40 -1.28 4.47
N PRO A 163 -0.98 -0.18 5.13
CA PRO A 163 -1.06 -0.05 6.59
C PRO A 163 -2.51 0.07 7.11
N HIS A 164 -3.40 0.64 6.29
CA HIS A 164 -4.74 1.02 6.72
C HIS A 164 -5.79 0.49 5.77
N HIS A 165 -6.95 0.17 6.34
CA HIS A 165 -8.10 -0.32 5.59
C HIS A 165 -9.32 0.49 5.98
N LEU A 166 -10.03 1.02 4.97
CA LEU A 166 -11.35 1.62 5.17
C LEU A 166 -12.40 0.51 5.21
N GLY A 167 -13.22 0.48 6.26
CA GLY A 167 -14.34 -0.46 6.38
C GLY A 167 -14.45 -1.12 7.74
N THR A 168 -15.21 -2.20 7.82
CA THR A 168 -15.44 -2.96 9.05
C THR A 168 -14.46 -4.14 9.19
N ARG A 169 -14.18 -4.54 10.43
CA ARG A 169 -13.09 -5.46 10.81
C ARG A 169 -13.12 -6.85 10.13
N THR A 170 -14.24 -7.30 9.57
CA THR A 170 -14.39 -8.63 8.96
C THR A 170 -13.69 -8.81 7.61
N GLU A 171 -13.23 -7.72 6.98
CA GLU A 171 -12.64 -7.75 5.62
C GLU A 171 -11.12 -7.53 5.62
N MET A 172 -10.48 -7.67 6.78
CA MET A 172 -9.04 -7.38 6.90
C MET A 172 -8.19 -8.46 6.22
N PRO A 173 -7.06 -8.07 5.60
CA PRO A 173 -6.10 -9.06 5.11
C PRO A 173 -5.50 -9.83 6.30
N GLY A 174 -5.04 -11.05 6.04
CA GLY A 174 -4.29 -11.83 7.03
C GLY A 174 -3.10 -11.02 7.57
N PHE A 175 -2.30 -10.43 6.66
CA PHE A 175 -1.13 -9.63 7.02
C PHE A 175 -1.19 -8.22 6.45
N ARG A 176 -0.30 -7.35 6.94
CA ARG A 176 0.02 -6.06 6.32
C ARG A 176 1.53 -5.89 6.26
N MET A 177 2.04 -5.41 5.12
CA MET A 177 3.44 -5.04 4.93
C MET A 177 3.54 -3.61 4.41
N TYR A 178 4.19 -2.72 5.16
CA TYR A 178 4.20 -1.29 4.86
C TYR A 178 5.48 -0.59 5.33
N SER A 179 5.84 0.51 4.69
CA SER A 179 7.06 1.27 4.92
C SER A 179 7.03 1.97 6.27
N VAL A 180 8.15 1.87 6.97
CA VAL A 180 8.44 2.64 8.20
C VAL A 180 9.69 3.52 8.03
N GLY A 181 10.18 3.64 6.80
CA GLY A 181 11.38 4.39 6.44
C GLY A 181 12.14 3.78 5.26
N THR A 182 13.34 4.30 5.01
CA THR A 182 14.22 3.81 3.94
C THR A 182 14.59 2.35 4.18
N ASP A 183 14.18 1.49 3.24
CA ASP A 183 14.47 0.05 3.19
C ASP A 183 14.10 -0.73 4.47
N CYS A 184 13.16 -0.16 5.24
CA CYS A 184 12.63 -0.71 6.47
C CYS A 184 11.10 -0.78 6.37
N TRP A 185 10.57 -1.96 6.61
CA TRP A 185 9.16 -2.28 6.44
C TRP A 185 8.64 -2.95 7.71
N SER A 186 7.43 -2.61 8.12
CA SER A 186 6.71 -3.32 9.16
C SER A 186 5.94 -4.48 8.54
N VAL A 187 5.85 -5.59 9.27
CA VAL A 187 4.95 -6.71 8.99
C VAL A 187 4.08 -6.92 10.22
N SER A 188 2.76 -6.89 10.04
CA SER A 188 1.79 -7.05 11.13
C SER A 188 0.67 -8.03 10.77
N GLY A 189 0.02 -8.60 11.78
CA GLY A 189 -1.08 -9.57 11.60
C GLY A 189 -0.59 -11.01 11.45
N VAL A 190 -1.32 -11.81 10.67
CA VAL A 190 -1.09 -13.24 10.45
C VAL A 190 -0.61 -13.50 9.02
N VAL A 191 0.58 -14.08 8.88
CA VAL A 191 1.08 -14.63 7.61
C VAL A 191 0.95 -16.15 7.67
N ASP A 192 -0.18 -16.67 7.18
CA ASP A 192 -0.47 -18.10 7.09
C ASP A 192 -0.36 -18.61 5.64
N SER A 193 -0.69 -19.88 5.42
CA SER A 193 -0.70 -20.50 4.09
C SER A 193 -1.59 -19.80 3.07
N ASP A 194 -2.67 -19.15 3.52
CA ASP A 194 -3.60 -18.45 2.63
C ASP A 194 -2.93 -17.15 2.14
N GLY A 195 -2.34 -16.38 3.05
CA GLY A 195 -1.63 -15.13 2.73
C GLY A 195 -0.19 -15.27 2.21
N ALA A 196 0.41 -16.48 2.27
CA ALA A 196 1.83 -16.69 1.99
C ALA A 196 2.25 -16.29 0.57
N ASP A 197 1.37 -16.47 -0.42
CA ASP A 197 1.66 -16.14 -1.82
C ASP A 197 1.69 -14.63 -2.06
N ALA A 198 0.75 -13.88 -1.47
CA ALA A 198 0.73 -12.42 -1.52
C ALA A 198 1.92 -11.82 -0.73
N PHE A 199 2.26 -12.41 0.42
CA PHE A 199 3.43 -12.03 1.21
C PHE A 199 4.72 -12.26 0.43
N ARG A 200 4.90 -13.45 -0.17
CA ARG A 200 6.06 -13.79 -1.02
C ARG A 200 6.22 -12.81 -2.17
N THR A 201 5.13 -12.48 -2.85
CA THR A 201 5.14 -11.56 -3.99
C THR A 201 5.60 -10.16 -3.58
N ALA A 202 5.09 -9.64 -2.47
CA ALA A 202 5.50 -8.33 -1.97
C ALA A 202 6.96 -8.35 -1.48
N LEU A 203 7.38 -9.44 -0.83
CA LEU A 203 8.74 -9.64 -0.37
C LEU A 203 9.75 -9.67 -1.53
N ASP A 204 9.44 -10.40 -2.61
CA ASP A 204 10.28 -10.47 -3.80
C ASP A 204 10.51 -9.08 -4.43
N GLU A 205 9.48 -8.23 -4.44
CA GLU A 205 9.61 -6.84 -4.92
C GLU A 205 10.53 -5.99 -4.04
N LEU A 206 10.45 -6.15 -2.71
CA LEU A 206 11.32 -5.41 -1.80
C LEU A 206 12.76 -5.90 -1.82
N VAL A 207 12.96 -7.22 -1.80
CA VAL A 207 14.30 -7.82 -1.88
C VAL A 207 14.97 -7.42 -3.19
N ALA A 208 14.25 -7.28 -4.30
CA ALA A 208 14.80 -6.80 -5.57
C ALA A 208 15.30 -5.34 -5.54
N ARG A 209 14.93 -4.53 -4.55
CA ARG A 209 15.25 -3.09 -4.47
C ARG A 209 16.42 -2.72 -3.55
N SER A 210 16.67 -3.50 -2.50
CA SER A 210 17.73 -3.22 -1.52
C SER A 210 18.71 -4.38 -1.36
N SER A 211 19.96 -4.10 -1.00
CA SER A 211 20.94 -5.13 -0.60
C SER A 211 20.62 -5.71 0.77
N THR A 212 19.98 -4.93 1.65
CA THR A 212 19.51 -5.37 2.96
C THR A 212 18.09 -4.88 3.17
N LEU A 213 17.15 -5.82 3.26
CA LEU A 213 15.76 -5.55 3.59
C LEU A 213 15.55 -5.74 5.08
N ARG A 214 15.07 -4.71 5.78
CA ARG A 214 14.72 -4.80 7.22
C ARG A 214 13.21 -4.96 7.36
N LEU A 215 12.79 -6.00 8.06
CA LEU A 215 11.39 -6.28 8.40
C LEU A 215 11.20 -6.19 9.90
N ARG A 216 10.36 -5.28 10.38
CA ARG A 216 9.96 -5.16 11.78
C ARG A 216 8.70 -5.97 12.03
N CYS A 217 8.76 -6.90 12.97
CA CYS A 217 7.69 -7.84 13.26
C CYS A 217 7.05 -7.60 14.65
N GLU A 218 7.11 -6.37 15.17
CA GLU A 218 6.60 -6.02 16.51
C GLU A 218 5.08 -6.21 16.65
N GLU A 219 4.34 -6.06 15.55
CA GLU A 219 2.88 -6.28 15.49
C GLU A 219 2.52 -7.57 14.72
N LEU A 220 3.49 -8.46 14.50
CA LEU A 220 3.24 -9.76 13.89
C LEU A 220 2.58 -10.68 14.92
N GLU A 221 1.36 -11.13 14.63
CA GLU A 221 0.60 -12.04 15.50
C GLU A 221 1.02 -13.50 15.28
N LEU A 222 1.25 -13.89 14.02
CA LEU A 222 1.67 -15.24 13.66
C LEU A 222 2.34 -15.24 12.28
N MET A 223 3.35 -16.08 12.11
CA MET A 223 3.81 -16.50 10.79
C MET A 223 3.99 -18.02 10.78
N ASP A 224 3.27 -18.71 9.90
CA ASP A 224 3.35 -20.17 9.80
C ASP A 224 4.56 -20.62 8.95
N ALA A 225 4.68 -21.94 8.75
CA ALA A 225 5.77 -22.52 7.98
C ALA A 225 5.79 -22.06 6.52
N ALA A 226 4.65 -21.73 5.91
CA ALA A 226 4.56 -21.23 4.54
C ALA A 226 5.08 -19.78 4.46
N GLY A 227 4.71 -18.93 5.42
CA GLY A 227 5.25 -17.58 5.55
C GLY A 227 6.77 -17.57 5.79
N MET A 228 7.27 -18.43 6.70
CA MET A 228 8.71 -18.54 6.94
C MET A 228 9.46 -19.11 5.73
N ARG A 229 8.86 -20.06 5.00
CA ARG A 229 9.42 -20.55 3.73
C ARG A 229 9.53 -19.43 2.70
N ALA A 230 8.54 -18.54 2.61
CA ALA A 230 8.59 -17.39 1.70
C ALA A 230 9.80 -16.47 1.99
N LEU A 231 10.13 -16.23 3.28
CA LEU A 231 11.35 -15.49 3.66
C LEU A 231 12.61 -16.16 3.12
N VAL A 232 12.75 -17.47 3.37
CA VAL A 232 13.90 -18.26 2.94
C VAL A 232 14.05 -18.26 1.42
N ASP A 233 12.95 -18.47 0.69
CA ASP A 233 12.94 -18.59 -0.76
C ASP A 233 13.23 -17.24 -1.44
N ALA A 234 12.69 -16.13 -0.91
CA ALA A 234 13.02 -14.80 -1.39
C ALA A 234 14.51 -14.48 -1.19
N ALA A 235 15.04 -14.76 0.01
CA ALA A 235 16.44 -14.52 0.32
C ALA A 235 17.40 -15.35 -0.55
N ARG A 236 17.08 -16.63 -0.79
CA ARG A 236 17.89 -17.53 -1.65
C ARG A 236 17.87 -17.15 -3.13
N ARG A 237 16.74 -16.65 -3.63
CA ARG A 237 16.60 -16.24 -5.04
C ARG A 237 17.33 -14.94 -5.38
N ALA A 238 17.84 -14.23 -4.38
CA ALA A 238 18.55 -12.97 -4.57
C ALA A 238 19.99 -13.01 -3.99
N PRO A 239 20.95 -13.61 -4.72
CA PRO A 239 22.34 -13.69 -4.28
C PRO A 239 22.92 -12.31 -3.94
N GLY A 240 23.66 -12.24 -2.83
CA GLY A 240 24.28 -11.00 -2.35
C GLY A 240 23.31 -10.05 -1.62
N ARG A 241 22.05 -10.46 -1.43
CA ARG A 241 21.06 -9.72 -0.63
C ARG A 241 20.72 -10.49 0.63
N ARG A 242 20.27 -9.77 1.66
CA ARG A 242 19.83 -10.36 2.93
C ARG A 242 18.55 -9.72 3.46
N ILE A 243 17.82 -10.49 4.25
CA ILE A 243 16.67 -10.03 5.02
C ILE A 243 17.09 -9.98 6.49
N VAL A 244 16.76 -8.91 7.19
CA VAL A 244 16.95 -8.77 8.64
C VAL A 244 15.58 -8.66 9.27
N ILE A 245 15.23 -9.63 10.11
CA ILE A 245 14.01 -9.63 10.91
C ILE A 245 14.30 -8.96 12.25
N GLU A 246 13.60 -7.88 12.55
CA GLU A 246 13.73 -7.11 13.79
C GLU A 246 12.49 -7.29 14.64
N LYS A 247 12.67 -7.28 15.97
CA LYS A 247 11.55 -7.32 16.92
C LYS A 247 10.56 -8.48 16.69
N ALA A 248 11.02 -9.62 16.18
CA ALA A 248 10.23 -10.83 16.20
C ALA A 248 9.98 -11.28 17.65
N ASP A 249 8.89 -11.99 17.91
CA ASP A 249 8.62 -12.56 19.24
C ASP A 249 9.42 -13.86 19.46
N GLU A 250 9.30 -14.45 20.65
CA GLU A 250 9.95 -15.73 20.96
C GLU A 250 9.35 -16.89 20.16
N THR A 251 8.05 -16.85 19.86
CA THR A 251 7.35 -17.88 19.07
C THR A 251 7.95 -18.00 17.68
N PHE A 252 8.12 -16.87 16.99
CA PHE A 252 8.75 -16.82 15.68
C PHE A 252 10.15 -17.40 15.72
N ARG A 253 10.99 -16.97 16.68
CA ARG A 253 12.37 -17.46 16.82
C ARG A 253 12.40 -18.96 17.09
N HIS A 254 11.50 -19.46 17.93
CA HIS A 254 11.41 -20.88 18.23
C HIS A 254 11.01 -21.71 17.00
N CYS A 255 9.95 -21.29 16.28
CA CYS A 255 9.52 -21.94 15.05
C CYS A 255 10.59 -21.89 13.96
N TRP A 256 11.30 -20.77 13.82
CA TRP A 256 12.42 -20.62 12.89
C TRP A 256 13.53 -21.65 13.16
N SER A 257 13.86 -21.85 14.44
CA SER A 257 14.83 -22.85 14.88
C SER A 257 14.36 -24.28 14.64
N LEU A 258 13.10 -24.59 14.97
CA LEU A 258 12.49 -25.90 14.74
C LEU A 258 12.46 -26.29 13.25
N LEU A 259 12.29 -25.32 12.36
CA LEU A 259 12.33 -25.52 10.91
C LEU A 259 13.77 -25.68 10.37
N GLY A 260 14.79 -25.54 11.22
CA GLY A 260 16.20 -25.66 10.86
C GLY A 260 16.72 -24.50 10.02
N TYR A 261 16.14 -23.30 10.19
CA TYR A 261 16.57 -22.13 9.43
C TYR A 261 17.70 -21.33 10.07
N ASP A 262 18.16 -21.71 11.27
CA ASP A 262 19.33 -21.16 11.96
C ASP A 262 20.64 -21.66 11.34
N VAL A 263 20.81 -21.47 10.03
CA VAL A 263 22.00 -21.92 9.30
C VAL A 263 22.57 -20.80 8.42
N PRO A 264 23.91 -20.65 8.31
CA PRO A 264 24.53 -19.54 7.59
C PRO A 264 24.18 -19.44 6.09
N GLN A 265 23.69 -20.52 5.50
CA GLN A 265 23.32 -20.59 4.08
C GLN A 265 21.95 -19.95 3.80
N ILE A 266 21.19 -19.59 4.83
CA ILE A 266 19.94 -18.85 4.70
C ILE A 266 20.25 -17.38 5.03
N PRO A 267 20.20 -16.46 4.05
CA PRO A 267 20.54 -15.06 4.26
C PRO A 267 19.37 -14.28 4.90
N VAL A 268 18.85 -14.83 5.99
CA VAL A 268 17.84 -14.21 6.86
C VAL A 268 18.42 -14.15 8.27
N GLU A 269 18.58 -12.94 8.79
CA GLU A 269 19.19 -12.66 10.09
C GLU A 269 18.09 -12.27 11.08
N LEU A 270 18.02 -12.93 12.23
CA LEU A 270 17.14 -12.53 13.33
C LEU A 270 17.88 -11.56 14.23
N ALA A 271 17.56 -10.27 14.11
CA ALA A 271 18.04 -9.25 15.01
C ALA A 271 17.30 -9.31 16.37
N PRO A 272 17.89 -8.75 17.44
CA PRO A 272 17.21 -8.59 18.73
C PRO A 272 15.86 -7.88 18.62
#